data_AF-W9RRI3-F1
#
_entry.id   AF-W9RRI3-F1
#
_cell.length_a   1.000
_cell.length_b   1.000
_cell.length_c   1.000
_cell.angle_alpha   90.00
_cell.angle_beta   90.00
_cell.angle_gamma   90.00
#
_symmetry.space_group_name_H-M   'P 1'
#
loop_
_entity.id
_entity.type
_entity.pdbx_description
1 polymer ?
#
loop_
_entity_poly.entity_id
_entity_poly.type
_entity_poly.pdbx_seq_one_letter_code
_entity_poly.pdbx_strand_id
1 'polypeptide(L)'
;MACNVRNLERLFSLFLIFFSTFFGGFIINLSEAHKAPAMFVCGDSLVDVGNNNHLKFASIKANFPYHRIDFPTRNATGRFGNGKIVADFLGT
;
A
#
# COMPACT_ATOMS: atom_id res chain seq x y z
N MET A 1 16.30 -48.77 -40.19
CA MET A 1 16.80 -47.64 -39.38
C MET A 1 15.61 -46.98 -38.71
N ALA A 2 15.09 -47.57 -37.63
CA ALA A 2 13.94 -47.01 -36.93
C ALA A 2 14.44 -45.85 -36.06
N CYS A 3 14.29 -44.63 -36.56
CA CYS A 3 14.50 -43.43 -35.76
C CYS A 3 13.65 -43.56 -34.49
N ASN A 4 14.27 -43.33 -33.33
CA ASN A 4 13.66 -43.58 -32.03
C ASN A 4 12.63 -42.48 -31.72
N VAL A 5 11.47 -42.53 -32.38
CA VAL A 5 10.37 -41.55 -32.29
C VAL A 5 10.00 -41.28 -30.83
N ARG A 6 10.01 -42.31 -29.97
CA ARG A 6 9.74 -42.16 -28.53
C ARG A 6 10.76 -41.29 -27.80
N ASN A 7 12.03 -41.29 -28.22
CA ASN A 7 13.04 -40.40 -27.65
C ASN A 7 12.87 -38.96 -28.16
N LEU A 8 12.41 -38.78 -29.40
CA LEU A 8 12.16 -37.45 -29.97
C LEU A 8 10.97 -36.75 -29.28
N GLU A 9 9.87 -37.46 -29.05
CA GLU A 9 8.71 -36.94 -28.30
C GLU A 9 9.07 -36.53 -26.86
N ARG A 10 9.97 -37.30 -26.22
CA ARG A 10 10.48 -36.99 -24.88
C ARG A 10 11.35 -35.73 -24.88
N LEU A 11 12.22 -35.58 -25.87
CA LEU A 11 13.06 -34.39 -26.01
C LEU A 11 12.22 -33.13 -26.29
N PHE A 12 11.20 -33.24 -27.13
CA PHE A 12 10.27 -32.14 -27.39
C PHE A 12 9.46 -31.75 -26.14
N SER A 13 8.99 -32.74 -25.38
CA SER A 13 8.28 -32.51 -24.11
C SER A 13 9.17 -31.81 -23.07
N LEU A 14 10.43 -32.23 -22.94
CA LEU A 14 11.39 -31.60 -22.03
C LEU A 14 11.71 -30.15 -22.44
N PHE A 15 11.81 -29.88 -23.75
CA PHE A 15 12.01 -28.53 -24.28
C PHE A 15 10.83 -27.62 -23.96
N LEU A 16 9.59 -28.10 -24.12
CA LEU A 16 8.39 -27.32 -23.77
C LEU A 16 8.30 -27.01 -22.27
N ILE A 17 8.67 -27.96 -21.41
CA ILE A 17 8.71 -27.75 -19.95
C ILE A 17 9.77 -26.70 -19.59
N PHE A 18 10.96 -26.79 -20.18
CA PHE A 18 12.02 -25.80 -19.97
C PHE A 18 11.59 -24.40 -20.43
N PHE A 19 11.00 -24.29 -21.61
CA PHE A 19 10.52 -23.01 -22.14
C PHE A 19 9.41 -22.40 -21.27
N SER A 20 8.46 -23.23 -20.81
CA SER A 20 7.36 -22.81 -19.94
C SER A 20 7.85 -22.33 -18.57
N THR A 21 8.80 -23.04 -17.95
CA THR A 21 9.35 -22.66 -16.64
C THR A 21 10.23 -21.41 -16.72
N PHE A 22 11.01 -21.26 -17.80
CA PHE A 22 11.82 -20.07 -18.04
C PHE A 22 10.97 -18.82 -18.25
N PHE A 23 9.93 -18.90 -19.11
CA PHE A 23 9.01 -17.78 -19.32
C PHE A 23 8.13 -17.50 -18.10
N GLY A 24 7.61 -18.52 -17.43
CA GLY A 24 6.80 -18.36 -16.21
C GLY A 24 7.58 -17.69 -15.07
N GLY A 25 8.86 -18.07 -14.89
CA GLY A 25 9.77 -17.47 -13.92
C GLY A 25 10.14 -16.01 -14.22
N PHE A 26 10.18 -15.62 -15.49
CA PHE A 26 10.45 -14.23 -15.89
C PHE A 26 9.25 -13.30 -15.60
N ILE A 27 8.03 -13.77 -15.87
CA ILE A 27 6.82 -12.95 -15.72
C ILE A 27 6.50 -12.65 -14.24
N ILE A 28 6.78 -13.58 -13.32
CA ILE A 28 6.55 -13.37 -11.88
C ILE A 28 7.44 -12.27 -11.26
N ASN A 29 8.63 -12.02 -11.81
CA ASN A 29 9.53 -10.97 -11.31
C ASN A 29 9.15 -9.56 -11.80
N LEU A 30 8.24 -9.45 -12.78
CA LEU A 30 7.79 -8.15 -13.30
C LEU A 30 6.69 -7.50 -12.43
N SER A 31 6.09 -8.27 -11.51
CA SER A 31 4.95 -7.85 -10.70
C SER A 31 5.37 -7.35 -9.30
N GLU A 32 6.45 -6.59 -9.20
CA GLU A 32 6.67 -5.76 -8.00
C GLU A 32 5.89 -4.45 -8.16
N ALA A 33 4.70 -4.40 -7.55
CA ALA A 33 4.02 -3.12 -7.35
C ALA A 33 4.89 -2.26 -6.42
N HIS A 34 5.52 -1.22 -6.95
CA HIS A 34 6.29 -0.28 -6.15
C HIS A 34 5.42 0.33 -5.06
N LYS A 35 5.80 0.14 -3.79
CA LYS A 35 5.18 0.86 -2.68
C LYS A 35 5.53 2.33 -2.78
N ALA A 36 4.54 3.20 -2.68
CA ALA A 36 4.78 4.64 -2.57
C ALA A 36 5.49 4.92 -1.23
N PRO A 37 6.71 5.51 -1.23
CA PRO A 37 7.48 5.70 -0.01
C PRO A 37 6.91 6.78 0.90
N ALA A 38 6.07 7.68 0.37
CA ALA A 38 5.43 8.76 1.12
C ALA A 38 4.12 9.21 0.46
N MET A 39 3.24 9.77 1.28
CA MET A 39 2.00 10.42 0.85
C MET A 39 1.98 11.87 1.35
N PHE A 40 1.76 12.81 0.44
CA PHE A 40 1.50 14.21 0.78
C PHE A 40 0.00 14.46 0.69
N VAL A 41 -0.60 14.89 1.80
CA VAL A 41 -2.05 15.12 1.89
C VAL A 41 -2.29 16.61 2.11
N CYS A 42 -2.96 17.23 1.14
CA CYS A 42 -3.39 18.63 1.21
C CYS A 42 -4.91 18.66 1.26
N GLY A 43 -5.48 19.52 2.11
CA GLY A 43 -6.93 19.64 2.24
C GLY A 43 -7.33 20.53 3.40
N ASP A 44 -8.50 20.25 3.95
CA ASP A 44 -9.13 20.99 5.04
C ASP A 44 -9.06 20.22 6.38
N SER A 45 -10.01 20.49 7.27
CA SER A 45 -10.14 19.84 8.57
C SER A 45 -10.22 18.31 8.49
N LEU A 46 -10.73 17.73 7.40
CA LEU A 46 -10.87 16.27 7.24
C LEU A 46 -9.51 15.54 7.15
N VAL A 47 -8.46 16.27 6.77
CA VAL A 47 -7.10 15.72 6.65
C VAL A 47 -6.13 16.35 7.66
N ASP A 48 -6.60 17.27 8.51
CA ASP A 48 -5.77 17.93 9.52
C ASP A 48 -5.47 16.98 10.69
N VAL A 49 -4.18 16.71 10.89
CA VAL A 49 -3.66 15.88 12.00
C VAL A 49 -3.27 16.69 13.24
N GLY A 50 -3.51 18.00 13.23
CA GLY A 50 -3.17 18.94 14.30
C GLY A 50 -2.25 20.08 13.86
N ASN A 51 -2.09 20.30 12.55
CA ASN A 51 -1.29 21.40 12.01
C ASN A 51 -1.78 22.75 12.52
N ASN A 52 -3.10 22.92 12.66
CA ASN A 52 -3.70 24.15 13.18
C ASN A 52 -3.30 24.48 14.63
N ASN A 53 -2.84 23.51 15.43
CA ASN A 53 -2.34 23.78 16.78
C ASN A 53 -1.06 24.62 16.79
N HIS A 54 -0.28 24.55 15.72
CA HIS A 54 0.98 25.27 15.57
C HIS A 54 0.81 26.68 14.95
N LEU A 55 -0.38 26.99 14.45
CA LEU A 55 -0.71 28.31 13.90
C LEU A 55 -1.14 29.25 15.04
N LYS A 56 -0.45 30.39 15.15
CA LYS A 56 -0.72 31.42 16.18
C LYS A 56 -2.13 32.01 16.06
N PHE A 57 -2.62 32.18 14.83
CA PHE A 57 -3.90 32.83 14.53
C PHE A 57 -4.91 31.88 13.87
N ALA A 58 -4.81 30.57 14.13
CA ALA A 58 -5.82 29.64 13.64
C ALA A 58 -7.17 29.91 14.32
N SER A 59 -8.18 30.23 13.51
CA SER A 59 -9.55 30.51 13.96
C SER A 59 -10.26 29.29 14.52
N ILE A 60 -9.88 28.09 14.09
CA ILE A 60 -10.51 26.83 14.47
C ILE A 60 -9.42 25.79 14.77
N LYS A 61 -9.55 25.11 15.91
CA LYS A 61 -8.66 24.04 16.36
C LYS A 61 -9.50 22.85 16.82
N ALA A 62 -8.92 21.65 16.79
CA ALA A 62 -9.59 20.42 17.23
C ALA A 62 -8.83 19.74 18.39
N ASN A 63 -8.24 20.54 19.27
CA ASN A 63 -7.52 20.10 20.46
C ASN A 63 -8.37 20.17 21.74
N PHE A 64 -9.67 19.87 21.61
CA PHE A 64 -10.63 19.88 22.71
C PHE A 64 -10.92 18.48 23.24
N PRO A 65 -11.35 18.33 24.51
CA PRO A 65 -11.52 17.02 25.17
C PRO A 65 -12.43 16.01 24.46
N TYR A 66 -13.37 16.49 23.65
CA TYR A 66 -14.29 15.63 22.92
C TYR A 66 -13.72 15.06 21.62
N HIS A 67 -12.52 15.48 21.20
CA HIS A 67 -11.84 14.93 20.04
C HIS A 67 -10.93 13.78 20.45
N ARG A 68 -10.74 12.83 19.53
CA ARG A 68 -9.84 11.68 19.69
C ARG A 68 -10.23 10.66 20.78
N ILE A 69 -11.51 10.57 21.13
CA ILE A 69 -12.03 9.65 22.17
C ILE A 69 -11.82 8.17 21.80
N ASP A 70 -11.79 7.83 20.51
CA ASP A 70 -11.70 6.44 20.04
C ASP A 70 -10.26 5.91 20.03
N PHE A 71 -9.27 6.75 20.36
CA PHE A 71 -7.88 6.31 20.50
C PHE A 71 -7.60 5.81 21.93
N PRO A 72 -6.69 4.83 22.10
CA PRO A 72 -6.32 4.32 23.43
C PRO A 72 -5.85 5.41 24.40
N THR A 73 -5.18 6.44 23.88
CA THR A 73 -4.63 7.55 24.68
C THR A 73 -5.65 8.63 25.02
N ARG A 74 -6.77 8.73 24.29
CA ARG A 74 -7.81 9.76 24.45
C ARG A 74 -7.31 11.22 24.53
N ASN A 75 -6.10 11.50 24.07
CA ASN A 75 -5.50 12.83 24.10
C ASN A 75 -5.85 13.60 22.83
N ALA A 76 -6.47 14.77 22.93
CA ALA A 76 -6.80 15.57 21.75
C ALA A 76 -5.53 16.08 21.03
N THR A 77 -5.27 15.58 19.82
CA THR A 77 -4.07 15.95 19.03
C THR A 77 -4.30 17.09 18.04
N GLY A 78 -5.54 17.59 17.91
CA GLY A 78 -5.89 18.57 16.86
C GLY A 78 -6.56 17.97 15.62
N ARG A 79 -7.05 16.72 15.70
CA ARG A 79 -7.81 16.07 14.62
C ARG A 79 -9.29 16.38 14.73
N PHE A 80 -9.92 16.74 13.62
CA PHE A 80 -11.36 17.02 13.55
C PHE A 80 -12.20 15.74 13.53
N GLY A 81 -12.09 14.93 14.58
CA GLY A 81 -12.86 13.70 14.76
C GLY A 81 -12.47 12.91 16.00
N ASN A 82 -13.18 11.81 16.24
CA ASN A 82 -12.96 10.95 17.40
C ASN A 82 -11.90 9.87 17.15
N GLY A 83 -11.68 9.51 15.88
CA GLY A 83 -10.87 8.37 15.48
C GLY A 83 -9.91 8.67 14.33
N LYS A 84 -9.51 7.61 13.63
CA LYS A 84 -8.66 7.71 12.44
C LYS A 84 -9.39 8.47 11.32
N ILE A 85 -8.65 9.28 10.59
CA ILE A 85 -9.12 10.00 9.41
C ILE A 85 -8.73 9.25 8.14
N VAL A 86 -9.28 9.64 6.98
CA VAL A 86 -9.05 8.96 5.69
C VAL A 86 -7.56 8.78 5.39
N ALA A 87 -6.75 9.81 5.66
CA ALA A 87 -5.30 9.77 5.45
C ALA A 87 -4.61 8.66 6.26
N ASP A 88 -5.10 8.34 7.47
CA ASP A 88 -4.55 7.23 8.25
C ASP A 88 -4.80 5.90 7.55
N PHE A 89 -5.98 5.68 6.97
CA PHE A 89 -6.31 4.42 6.29
C PHE A 89 -5.55 4.22 4.99
N LEU A 90 -5.24 5.30 4.28
CA LEU A 90 -4.49 5.25 3.03
C LEU A 90 -2.97 5.17 3.24
N GLY A 91 -2.46 5.73 4.35
CA GLY A 91 -1.04 5.78 4.67
C GLY A 91 -0.53 4.66 5.59
N THR A 92 -1.37 3.68 5.96
CA THR A 92 -0.95 2.49 6.72
C THR A 92 -0.52 1.37 5.78
#